data_AF-A0A3Q1FBH0-F1
#
_entry.id   AF-A0A3Q1FBH0-F1
#
_cell.length_a   1.000
_cell.length_b   1.000
_cell.length_c   1.000
_cell.angle_alpha   90.00
_cell.angle_beta   90.00
_cell.angle_gamma   90.00
#
_symmetry.space_group_name_H-M   'P 1'
#
loop_
_entity.id
_entity.type
_entity.pdbx_description
1 polymer ?
#
loop_
_entity_poly.entity_id
_entity_poly.type
_entity_poly.pdbx_seq_one_letter_code
_entity_poly.pdbx_strand_id
1 'polypeptide(L)'
;MQRNQLDSEKISCSICLDLLKDPVTTSCGHSYCMDCIKTHWDGEDGTRIYSCPQCRKTFTPRPELETNVMLAVLAEELKKTGFQSAADDICYAGPGDVSCDFCTGRKVKAVKSCLVCLVSYCENHLQPHYDVAPLKRHQLVEPSKNLQENFCSSHDEVMKIFCLTDQQLICYLCTLDEHKGHESVPAAAERKKKQKELEVSRLNVQQRIQVRQKDVKLLQRELKAIKVSPIGERP
;
A
#
# COMPACT_ATOMS: atom_id res chain seq x y z
N MET A 1 28.39 -3.91 -14.50
CA MET A 1 28.60 -5.21 -13.81
C MET A 1 27.26 -5.94 -13.84
N GLN A 2 27.19 -7.06 -14.56
CA GLN A 2 25.98 -7.87 -14.71
C GLN A 2 25.56 -8.46 -13.35
N ARG A 3 24.41 -8.04 -12.83
CA ARG A 3 23.68 -8.87 -11.86
C ARG A 3 23.01 -9.98 -12.68
N ASN A 4 23.49 -11.21 -12.53
CA ASN A 4 22.80 -12.39 -13.04
C ASN A 4 21.41 -12.46 -12.40
N GLN A 5 20.38 -11.98 -13.09
CA GLN A 5 19.02 -12.46 -12.89
C GLN A 5 19.05 -13.96 -13.21
N LEU A 6 19.13 -14.82 -12.19
CA LEU A 6 18.68 -16.18 -12.35
C LEU A 6 17.18 -16.06 -12.64
N ASP A 7 16.79 -16.19 -13.91
CA ASP A 7 15.38 -16.14 -14.34
C ASP A 7 14.53 -16.96 -13.37
N SER A 8 13.63 -16.30 -12.65
CA SER A 8 12.69 -16.94 -11.72
C SER A 8 11.88 -18.06 -12.40
N GLU A 9 11.79 -18.03 -13.72
CA GLU A 9 11.17 -19.06 -14.57
C GLU A 9 11.90 -20.40 -14.50
N LYS A 10 13.23 -20.43 -14.25
CA LYS A 10 14.06 -21.66 -14.28
C LYS A 10 13.92 -22.56 -13.05
N ILE A 11 13.28 -22.10 -11.97
CA ILE A 11 13.09 -22.87 -10.71
C ILE A 11 11.58 -22.97 -10.36
N SER A 12 10.70 -22.84 -11.35
CA SER A 12 9.25 -22.95 -11.16
C SER A 12 8.75 -24.36 -11.46
N CYS A 13 7.70 -24.79 -10.76
CA CYS A 13 7.01 -26.05 -10.98
C CYS A 13 6.01 -25.87 -12.12
N SER A 14 6.09 -26.67 -13.19
CA SER A 14 5.17 -26.53 -14.32
C SER A 14 3.74 -27.05 -14.06
N ILE A 15 3.47 -27.64 -12.89
CA ILE A 15 2.13 -28.12 -12.50
C ILE A 15 1.39 -27.03 -11.72
N CYS A 16 1.98 -26.51 -10.64
CA CYS A 16 1.35 -25.47 -9.82
C CYS A 16 1.73 -24.04 -10.22
N LEU A 17 2.71 -23.89 -11.12
CA LEU A 17 3.24 -22.60 -11.61
C LEU A 17 3.92 -21.73 -10.54
N ASP A 18 4.15 -22.28 -9.35
CA ASP A 18 4.87 -21.63 -8.26
C ASP A 18 6.35 -22.07 -8.20
N LEU A 19 7.15 -21.36 -7.40
CA LEU A 19 8.51 -21.77 -7.06
C LEU A 19 8.52 -23.19 -6.45
N LEU A 20 9.48 -24.01 -6.87
CA LEU A 20 9.57 -25.41 -6.43
C LEU A 20 9.62 -25.54 -4.90
N LYS A 21 8.72 -26.37 -4.35
CA LYS A 21 8.69 -26.81 -2.95
C LYS A 21 9.04 -28.29 -2.90
N ASP A 22 10.07 -28.63 -2.12
CA ASP A 22 10.63 -29.98 -2.09
C ASP A 22 10.88 -30.52 -3.51
N PRO A 23 11.72 -29.83 -4.32
CA PRO A 23 11.89 -30.13 -5.73
C PRO A 23 12.36 -31.55 -5.94
N VAL A 24 11.74 -32.24 -6.88
CA VAL A 24 12.19 -33.55 -7.38
C VAL A 24 12.49 -33.45 -8.85
N THR A 25 13.50 -34.20 -9.31
CA THR A 25 13.89 -34.22 -10.72
C THR A 25 13.71 -35.61 -11.28
N THR A 26 12.86 -35.74 -12.29
CA THR A 26 12.63 -37.01 -12.97
C THR A 26 13.82 -37.36 -13.87
N SER A 27 13.94 -38.63 -14.30
CA SER A 27 15.04 -39.07 -15.18
C SER A 27 15.00 -38.50 -16.61
N CYS A 28 13.97 -37.70 -16.93
CA CYS A 28 13.95 -36.89 -18.15
C CYS A 28 14.52 -35.47 -17.96
N GLY A 29 14.94 -35.10 -16.75
CA GLY A 29 15.52 -33.81 -16.42
C GLY A 29 14.51 -32.72 -16.01
N HIS A 30 13.21 -32.99 -16.08
CA HIS A 30 12.19 -32.05 -15.62
C HIS A 30 11.97 -32.15 -14.11
N SER A 31 11.72 -30.98 -13.50
CA SER A 31 11.61 -30.84 -12.05
C SER A 31 10.25 -30.28 -11.64
N TYR A 32 9.72 -30.81 -10.53
CA TYR A 32 8.39 -30.51 -10.00
C TYR A 32 8.43 -30.44 -8.49
N CYS A 33 7.41 -29.88 -7.84
CA CYS A 33 7.21 -30.10 -6.42
C CYS A 33 6.91 -31.58 -6.18
N MET A 34 7.47 -32.15 -5.10
CA MET A 34 7.24 -33.54 -4.69
C MET A 34 5.75 -33.90 -4.68
N ASP A 35 4.92 -33.06 -4.06
CA ASP A 35 3.50 -33.30 -3.94
C ASP A 35 2.79 -33.23 -5.30
N CYS A 36 3.17 -32.26 -6.16
CA CYS A 36 2.54 -32.08 -7.46
C CYS A 36 2.75 -33.29 -8.39
N ILE A 37 3.97 -33.84 -8.45
CA ILE A 37 4.23 -35.01 -9.29
C ILE A 37 3.61 -36.28 -8.70
N LYS A 38 3.54 -36.40 -7.36
CA LYS A 38 2.83 -37.52 -6.71
C LYS A 38 1.36 -37.48 -7.05
N THR A 39 0.68 -36.34 -6.87
CA THR A 39 -0.73 -36.17 -7.22
C THR A 39 -0.99 -36.47 -8.70
N HIS A 40 -0.09 -36.04 -9.60
CA HIS A 40 -0.22 -36.36 -11.02
C HIS A 40 -0.17 -37.87 -11.29
N TRP A 41 0.78 -38.58 -10.68
CA TRP A 41 0.92 -40.04 -10.81
C TRP A 41 -0.17 -40.84 -10.08
N ASP A 42 -0.70 -40.31 -8.98
CA ASP A 42 -1.76 -40.94 -8.19
C ASP A 42 -3.16 -40.72 -8.80
N GLY A 43 -3.30 -39.74 -9.71
CA GLY A 43 -4.53 -39.46 -10.45
C GLY A 43 -4.68 -40.19 -11.79
N GLU A 44 -3.64 -40.89 -12.28
CA GLU A 44 -3.69 -41.67 -13.53
C GLU A 44 -4.27 -43.07 -13.26
N ASP A 45 -5.50 -43.29 -13.73
CA ASP A 45 -6.31 -44.49 -13.62
C ASP A 45 -5.56 -45.79 -13.98
N GLY A 46 -5.12 -46.54 -12.96
CA GLY A 46 -4.93 -48.00 -12.99
C GLY A 46 -3.89 -48.60 -13.96
N THR A 47 -3.28 -47.82 -14.86
CA THR A 47 -2.44 -48.33 -15.96
C THR A 47 -1.01 -48.66 -15.56
N ARG A 48 -0.58 -48.41 -14.30
CA ARG A 48 0.79 -48.65 -13.79
C ARG A 48 1.92 -48.00 -14.62
N ILE A 49 1.58 -47.10 -15.55
CA ILE A 49 2.52 -46.35 -16.38
C ILE A 49 2.50 -44.92 -15.87
N TYR A 50 3.66 -44.43 -15.44
CA TYR A 50 3.79 -43.08 -14.89
C TYR A 50 4.41 -42.17 -15.93
N SER A 51 3.83 -41.00 -16.20
CA SER A 51 4.34 -40.10 -17.24
C SER A 51 4.90 -38.79 -16.68
N CYS A 52 5.82 -38.18 -17.41
CA CYS A 52 6.29 -36.83 -17.15
C CYS A 52 5.26 -35.81 -17.68
N PRO A 53 4.73 -34.88 -16.85
CA PRO A 53 3.76 -33.88 -17.28
C PRO A 53 4.20 -33.03 -18.48
N GLN A 54 5.50 -32.72 -18.59
CA GLN A 54 6.03 -31.82 -19.62
C GLN A 54 6.36 -32.53 -20.94
N CYS A 55 7.07 -33.66 -20.90
CA CYS A 55 7.57 -34.33 -22.11
C CYS A 55 6.94 -35.70 -22.37
N ARG A 56 6.03 -36.15 -21.51
CA ARG A 56 5.31 -37.43 -21.60
C ARG A 56 6.19 -38.68 -21.62
N LYS A 57 7.48 -38.57 -21.27
CA LYS A 57 8.34 -39.75 -21.06
C LYS A 57 7.71 -40.64 -19.98
N THR A 58 7.58 -41.92 -20.28
CA THR A 58 6.96 -42.91 -19.39
C THR A 58 7.99 -43.61 -18.51
N PHE A 59 7.58 -44.03 -17.32
CA PHE A 59 8.38 -44.72 -16.34
C PHE A 59 7.64 -45.96 -15.82
N THR A 60 8.33 -47.10 -15.82
CA THR A 60 7.84 -48.37 -15.29
C THR A 60 9.05 -49.15 -14.73
N PRO A 61 9.12 -49.48 -13.43
CA PRO A 61 8.15 -49.22 -12.35
C PRO A 61 8.09 -47.74 -11.93
N ARG A 62 7.27 -47.41 -10.92
CA ARG A 62 7.16 -46.04 -10.37
C ARG A 62 8.55 -45.57 -9.93
N PRO A 63 9.04 -44.40 -10.39
CA PRO A 63 10.29 -43.86 -9.90
C PRO A 63 10.21 -43.55 -8.40
N GLU A 64 11.27 -43.91 -7.67
CA GLU A 64 11.50 -43.36 -6.34
C GLU A 64 11.84 -41.88 -6.47
N LEU A 65 11.23 -41.05 -5.63
CA LEU A 65 11.40 -39.60 -5.65
C LEU A 65 12.25 -39.16 -4.47
N GLU A 66 13.40 -38.60 -4.77
CA GLU A 66 14.26 -37.94 -3.81
C GLU A 66 14.32 -36.44 -4.09
N THR A 67 14.40 -35.65 -3.01
CA THR A 67 14.53 -34.21 -3.12
C THR A 67 15.87 -33.85 -3.76
N ASN A 68 15.83 -33.06 -4.83
CA ASN A 68 17.00 -32.46 -5.43
C ASN A 68 17.50 -31.33 -4.52
N VAL A 69 18.51 -31.65 -3.71
CA VAL A 69 19.11 -30.75 -2.72
C VAL A 69 19.59 -29.45 -3.36
N MET A 70 20.17 -29.49 -4.56
CA MET A 70 20.65 -28.29 -5.25
C MET A 70 19.51 -27.36 -5.63
N LEU A 71 18.43 -27.89 -6.21
CA LEU A 71 17.24 -27.09 -6.52
C LEU A 71 16.55 -26.59 -5.25
N ALA A 72 16.57 -27.35 -4.16
CA ALA A 72 16.03 -26.91 -2.88
C ALA A 72 16.84 -25.73 -2.31
N VAL A 73 18.17 -25.82 -2.33
CA VAL A 73 19.06 -24.72 -1.93
C VAL A 73 18.83 -23.49 -2.81
N LEU A 74 18.76 -23.65 -4.13
CA LEU A 74 18.52 -22.54 -5.05
C LEU A 74 17.12 -21.93 -4.90
N ALA A 75 16.09 -22.74 -4.67
CA ALA A 75 14.74 -22.25 -4.39
C ALA A 75 14.70 -21.49 -3.05
N GLU A 76 15.39 -21.98 -2.02
CA GLU A 76 15.54 -21.28 -0.75
C GLU A 76 16.39 -20.00 -0.88
N GLU A 77 17.43 -20.01 -1.70
CA GLU A 77 18.22 -18.82 -2.04
C GLU A 77 17.43 -17.82 -2.87
N LEU A 78 16.54 -18.24 -3.76
CA LEU A 78 15.63 -17.35 -4.48
C LEU A 78 14.53 -16.80 -3.57
N LYS A 79 13.99 -17.62 -2.65
CA LYS A 79 13.10 -17.12 -1.59
C LYS A 79 13.85 -16.08 -0.77
N LYS A 80 15.08 -16.38 -0.35
CA LYS A 80 15.93 -15.49 0.44
C LYS A 80 16.39 -14.28 -0.32
N THR A 81 16.76 -14.34 -1.59
CA THR A 81 17.19 -13.17 -2.39
C THR A 81 15.99 -12.34 -2.87
N GLY A 82 14.82 -12.96 -3.03
CA GLY A 82 13.51 -12.27 -3.07
C GLY A 82 13.04 -11.71 -1.72
N PHE A 83 13.69 -12.11 -0.61
CA PHE A 83 13.47 -11.64 0.77
C PHE A 83 14.67 -10.89 1.40
N GLN A 84 15.80 -10.72 0.69
CA GLN A 84 17.05 -10.13 1.20
C GLN A 84 17.28 -8.74 0.61
N SER A 85 16.17 -8.07 0.32
CA SER A 85 16.02 -6.66 0.64
C SER A 85 14.83 -6.53 1.61
N ALA A 86 15.11 -6.32 2.89
CA ALA A 86 14.18 -5.91 3.95
C ALA A 86 13.25 -6.96 4.60
N ALA A 87 13.77 -8.09 5.07
CA ALA A 87 13.04 -8.97 6.00
C ALA A 87 12.78 -8.35 7.40
N ASP A 88 13.26 -7.13 7.68
CA ASP A 88 12.96 -6.38 8.90
C ASP A 88 11.89 -5.27 8.72
N ASP A 89 11.31 -5.06 7.52
CA ASP A 89 10.52 -3.85 7.27
C ASP A 89 9.24 -4.04 6.41
N ILE A 90 8.64 -5.24 6.38
CA ILE A 90 7.29 -5.40 5.79
C ILE A 90 6.25 -4.87 6.80
N CYS A 91 5.99 -3.57 6.76
CA CYS A 91 4.92 -2.95 7.53
C CYS A 91 3.56 -3.38 6.95
N TYR A 92 2.91 -4.38 7.55
CA TYR A 92 1.52 -4.70 7.20
C TYR A 92 0.60 -3.50 7.48
N ALA A 93 -0.43 -3.33 6.65
CA ALA A 93 -1.39 -2.25 6.84
C ALA A 93 -2.21 -2.49 8.11
N GLY A 94 -2.09 -1.60 9.09
CA GLY A 94 -2.89 -1.60 10.31
C GLY A 94 -4.16 -0.74 10.19
N PRO A 95 -4.98 -0.67 11.25
CA PRO A 95 -6.14 0.22 11.29
C PRO A 95 -5.72 1.67 11.07
N GLY A 96 -6.26 2.31 10.02
CA GLY A 96 -5.92 3.68 9.67
C GLY A 96 -4.92 3.81 8.51
N ASP A 97 -4.11 2.80 8.24
CA ASP A 97 -3.17 2.81 7.12
C ASP A 97 -3.89 2.70 5.76
N VAL A 98 -3.23 3.19 4.71
CA VAL A 98 -3.60 2.95 3.32
C VAL A 98 -2.92 1.66 2.86
N SER A 99 -3.68 0.72 2.30
CA SER A 99 -3.14 -0.55 1.80
C SER A 99 -2.65 -0.44 0.36
N CYS A 100 -1.69 -1.27 -0.01
CA CYS A 100 -1.33 -1.46 -1.40
C CYS A 100 -2.44 -2.23 -2.15
N ASP A 101 -2.83 -1.71 -3.32
CA ASP A 101 -3.93 -2.29 -4.09
C ASP A 101 -3.55 -3.62 -4.77
N PHE A 102 -2.27 -3.76 -5.16
CA PHE A 102 -1.76 -4.90 -5.92
C PHE A 102 -1.36 -6.11 -5.08
N CYS A 103 -1.12 -5.93 -3.77
CA CYS A 103 -0.80 -7.07 -2.91
C CYS A 103 -1.94 -8.08 -2.86
N THR A 104 -1.64 -9.35 -3.14
CA THR A 104 -2.57 -10.47 -2.93
C THR A 104 -2.46 -10.97 -1.49
N GLY A 105 -3.57 -11.45 -0.92
CA GLY A 105 -3.61 -11.90 0.47
C GLY A 105 -3.53 -10.75 1.49
N ARG A 106 -2.63 -10.87 2.48
CA ARG A 106 -2.50 -9.84 3.54
C ARG A 106 -1.91 -8.56 2.95
N LYS A 107 -2.69 -7.48 3.06
CA LYS A 107 -2.33 -6.19 2.47
C LYS A 107 -1.16 -5.53 3.20
N VAL A 108 -0.16 -5.09 2.44
CA VAL A 108 1.00 -4.32 2.91
C VAL A 108 0.65 -2.83 2.93
N LYS A 109 1.23 -2.07 3.85
CA LYS A 109 1.09 -0.62 3.90
C LYS A 109 1.62 0.01 2.60
N ALA A 110 0.84 0.92 2.04
CA ALA A 110 1.29 1.73 0.92
C ALA A 110 2.27 2.81 1.38
N VAL A 111 3.28 3.05 0.55
CA VAL A 111 4.30 4.09 0.75
C VAL A 111 4.05 5.31 -0.14
N LYS A 112 3.41 5.12 -1.30
CA LYS A 112 2.97 6.20 -2.20
C LYS A 112 1.68 5.83 -2.91
N SER A 113 0.96 6.84 -3.36
CA SER A 113 -0.14 6.71 -4.30
C SER A 113 0.19 7.41 -5.60
N CYS A 114 -0.30 6.88 -6.71
CA CYS A 114 -0.14 7.47 -8.04
C CYS A 114 -1.42 8.18 -8.45
N LEU A 115 -1.33 9.47 -8.78
CA LEU A 115 -2.47 10.25 -9.28
C LEU A 115 -2.86 9.86 -10.71
N VAL A 116 -2.00 9.19 -11.47
CA VAL A 116 -2.36 8.77 -12.83
C VAL A 116 -3.04 7.40 -12.81
N CYS A 117 -2.52 6.46 -12.01
CA CYS A 117 -3.08 5.11 -11.92
C CYS A 117 -4.27 5.01 -10.94
N LEU A 118 -4.47 6.03 -10.08
CA LEU A 118 -5.50 6.07 -9.03
C LEU A 118 -5.40 4.94 -8.01
N VAL A 119 -4.18 4.52 -7.71
CA VAL A 119 -3.89 3.36 -6.84
C VAL A 119 -2.70 3.64 -5.93
N SER A 120 -2.64 2.88 -4.84
CA SER A 120 -1.65 2.94 -3.79
C SER A 120 -0.72 1.72 -3.85
N TYR A 121 0.57 1.98 -3.66
CA TYR A 121 1.65 1.01 -3.84
C TYR A 121 2.44 0.84 -2.56
N CYS A 122 2.76 -0.40 -2.20
CA CYS A 122 3.89 -0.70 -1.32
C CYS A 122 5.20 -0.54 -2.12
N GLU A 123 6.34 -0.55 -1.44
CA GLU A 123 7.65 -0.30 -2.07
C GLU A 123 7.92 -1.20 -3.29
N ASN A 124 7.57 -2.49 -3.19
CA ASN A 124 7.77 -3.47 -4.27
C ASN A 124 6.93 -3.14 -5.51
N HIS A 125 5.64 -2.84 -5.32
CA HIS A 125 4.75 -2.52 -6.44
C HIS A 125 4.96 -1.09 -6.96
N LEU A 126 5.68 -0.25 -6.23
CA LEU A 126 6.04 1.10 -6.65
C LEU A 126 7.24 1.11 -7.61
N GLN A 127 8.17 0.14 -7.52
CA GLN A 127 9.40 0.10 -8.33
C GLN A 127 9.21 0.38 -9.83
N PRO A 128 8.17 -0.15 -10.51
CA PRO A 128 7.96 0.16 -11.93
C PRO A 128 7.82 1.66 -12.22
N HIS A 129 7.32 2.47 -11.29
CA HIS A 129 7.24 3.93 -11.45
C HIS A 129 8.61 4.61 -11.47
N TYR A 130 9.65 3.96 -10.95
CA TYR A 130 11.03 4.45 -11.00
C TYR A 130 11.85 3.82 -12.12
N ASP A 131 11.50 2.64 -12.60
CA ASP A 131 12.32 1.92 -13.58
C ASP A 131 11.79 2.05 -15.01
N VAL A 132 10.47 2.06 -15.19
CA VAL A 132 9.80 2.05 -16.50
C VAL A 132 9.62 3.49 -16.99
N ALA A 133 10.29 3.83 -18.10
CA ALA A 133 10.32 5.20 -18.61
C ALA A 133 8.93 5.85 -18.80
N PRO A 134 7.91 5.18 -19.36
CA PRO A 134 6.54 5.70 -19.42
C PRO A 134 5.90 6.02 -18.06
N LEU A 135 6.30 5.35 -16.98
CA LEU A 135 5.73 5.50 -15.64
C LEU A 135 6.47 6.55 -14.79
N LYS A 136 7.71 6.90 -15.13
CA LYS A 136 8.49 7.95 -14.43
C LYS A 136 7.82 9.33 -14.39
N ARG A 137 6.96 9.62 -15.37
CA ARG A 137 6.18 10.87 -15.46
C ARG A 137 4.93 10.86 -14.58
N HIS A 138 4.57 9.71 -14.00
CA HIS A 138 3.43 9.63 -13.11
C HIS A 138 3.71 10.39 -11.82
N GLN A 139 2.76 11.21 -11.39
CA GLN A 139 2.90 11.97 -10.15
C GLN A 139 2.59 11.08 -8.95
N LEU A 140 3.61 10.85 -8.12
CA LEU A 140 3.50 10.11 -6.86
C LEU A 140 3.30 11.09 -5.68
N VAL A 141 2.37 10.74 -4.79
CA VAL A 141 2.03 11.52 -3.59
C VAL A 141 1.99 10.64 -2.35
N GLU A 142 1.89 11.24 -1.17
CA GLU A 142 1.66 10.49 0.07
C GLU A 142 0.40 9.62 -0.03
N PRO A 143 0.41 8.42 0.58
CA PRO A 143 -0.74 7.52 0.54
C PRO A 143 -2.00 8.20 1.05
N SER A 144 -3.08 8.10 0.28
CA SER A 144 -4.39 8.61 0.68
C SER A 144 -5.46 7.55 0.47
N LYS A 145 -6.40 7.43 1.41
CA LYS A 145 -7.60 6.59 1.24
C LYS A 145 -8.55 7.18 0.20
N ASN A 146 -8.46 8.49 -0.01
CA ASN A 146 -9.41 9.27 -0.77
C ASN A 146 -8.73 9.86 -2.01
N LEU A 147 -8.00 9.06 -2.78
CA LEU A 147 -7.35 9.54 -4.01
C LEU A 147 -8.38 10.08 -5.00
N GLN A 148 -9.50 9.37 -5.14
CA GLN A 148 -10.60 9.73 -6.04
C GLN A 148 -11.25 11.07 -5.70
N GLU A 149 -11.24 11.51 -4.43
CA GLU A 149 -11.77 12.83 -4.04
C GLU A 149 -10.98 14.00 -4.65
N ASN A 150 -9.80 13.74 -5.23
CA ASN A 150 -9.01 14.76 -5.93
C ASN A 150 -9.33 14.83 -7.43
N PHE A 151 -10.24 14.01 -7.95
CA PHE A 151 -10.62 13.95 -9.36
C PHE A 151 -12.01 14.52 -9.57
N CYS A 152 -12.16 15.28 -10.65
CA CYS A 152 -13.44 15.83 -11.05
C CYS A 152 -14.34 14.69 -11.50
N SER A 153 -15.51 14.53 -10.87
CA SER A 153 -16.48 13.49 -11.20
C SER A 153 -17.01 13.56 -12.63
N SER A 154 -17.05 14.75 -13.23
CA SER A 154 -17.59 14.97 -14.58
C SER A 154 -16.56 14.76 -15.69
N HIS A 155 -15.27 14.91 -15.35
CA HIS A 155 -14.18 15.00 -16.35
C HIS A 155 -13.06 13.98 -16.15
N ASP A 156 -13.06 13.25 -15.02
CA ASP A 156 -11.99 12.31 -14.63
C ASP A 156 -10.58 12.93 -14.63
N GLU A 157 -10.52 14.25 -14.36
CA GLU A 157 -9.29 15.03 -14.37
C GLU A 157 -8.94 15.53 -12.97
N VAL A 158 -7.64 15.64 -12.68
CA VAL A 158 -7.16 16.11 -11.38
C VAL A 158 -7.66 17.53 -11.12
N MET A 159 -8.31 17.74 -9.99
CA MET A 159 -8.79 19.06 -9.58
C MET A 159 -7.63 19.89 -9.03
N LYS A 160 -7.13 20.83 -9.84
CA LYS A 160 -5.98 21.70 -9.51
C LYS A 160 -6.37 23.16 -9.33
N ILE A 161 -7.65 23.49 -9.48
CA ILE A 161 -8.17 24.85 -9.48
C ILE A 161 -9.21 24.97 -8.35
N PHE A 162 -9.23 26.10 -7.67
CA PHE A 162 -10.27 26.43 -6.71
C PHE A 162 -11.12 27.56 -7.29
N CYS A 163 -12.41 27.31 -7.45
CA CYS A 163 -13.40 28.32 -7.81
C CYS A 163 -13.73 29.14 -6.56
N LEU A 164 -13.41 30.44 -6.57
CA LEU A 164 -13.72 31.35 -5.47
C LEU A 164 -15.20 31.69 -5.42
N THR A 165 -15.87 31.75 -6.58
CA THR A 165 -17.30 32.02 -6.70
C THR A 165 -18.14 30.93 -6.01
N ASP A 166 -17.88 29.66 -6.33
CA ASP A 166 -18.66 28.53 -5.78
C ASP A 166 -18.02 27.90 -4.54
N GLN A 167 -16.80 28.30 -4.19
CA GLN A 167 -15.98 27.76 -3.10
C GLN A 167 -15.73 26.25 -3.22
N GLN A 168 -15.42 25.77 -4.44
CA GLN A 168 -15.22 24.35 -4.74
C GLN A 168 -13.90 24.10 -5.46
N LEU A 169 -13.36 22.90 -5.29
CA LEU A 169 -12.22 22.41 -6.04
C LEU A 169 -12.71 21.85 -7.39
N ILE A 170 -12.09 22.24 -8.49
CA ILE A 170 -12.50 21.88 -9.86
C ILE A 170 -11.28 21.54 -10.73
N CYS A 171 -11.49 20.85 -11.85
CA CYS A 171 -10.46 20.62 -12.87
C CYS A 171 -10.39 21.78 -13.89
N TYR A 172 -9.43 21.70 -14.82
CA TYR A 172 -9.29 22.73 -15.86
C TYR A 172 -10.44 22.72 -16.88
N LEU A 173 -11.07 21.57 -17.13
CA LEU A 173 -12.20 21.50 -18.07
C LEU A 173 -13.45 22.20 -17.51
N CYS A 174 -13.68 22.11 -16.19
CA CYS A 174 -14.74 22.85 -15.51
C CYS A 174 -14.68 24.36 -15.73
N THR A 175 -13.49 24.97 -15.84
CA THR A 175 -13.36 26.42 -16.06
C THR A 175 -13.76 26.87 -17.46
N LEU A 176 -13.86 25.92 -18.41
CA LEU A 176 -14.28 26.17 -19.78
C LEU A 176 -15.78 25.92 -19.99
N ASP A 177 -16.44 25.27 -19.03
CA ASP A 177 -17.85 24.85 -19.12
C ASP A 177 -18.67 25.36 -17.93
N GLU A 178 -19.02 24.50 -16.97
CA GLU A 178 -19.92 24.82 -15.83
C GLU A 178 -19.48 26.04 -15.00
N HIS A 179 -18.16 26.27 -14.87
CA HIS A 179 -17.58 27.38 -14.11
C HIS A 179 -17.00 28.47 -15.02
N LYS A 180 -17.48 28.57 -16.26
CA LYS A 180 -17.00 29.57 -17.21
C LYS A 180 -17.29 30.99 -16.73
N GLY A 181 -16.22 31.78 -16.62
CA GLY A 181 -16.30 33.17 -16.17
C GLY A 181 -16.35 33.34 -14.64
N HIS A 182 -16.31 32.25 -13.87
CA HIS A 182 -16.16 32.34 -12.42
C HIS A 182 -14.73 32.72 -12.04
N GLU A 183 -14.58 33.43 -10.92
CA GLU A 183 -13.26 33.77 -10.40
C GLU A 183 -12.62 32.49 -9.85
N SER A 184 -11.42 32.18 -10.33
CA SER A 184 -10.72 30.96 -9.95
C SER A 184 -9.23 31.19 -9.77
N VAL A 185 -8.64 30.41 -8.87
CA VAL A 185 -7.22 30.48 -8.51
C VAL A 185 -6.62 29.08 -8.44
N PRO A 186 -5.28 28.93 -8.53
CA PRO A 186 -4.65 27.64 -8.29
C PRO A 186 -4.99 27.11 -6.90
N ALA A 187 -5.40 25.84 -6.80
CA ALA A 187 -5.80 25.22 -5.53
C ALA A 187 -4.71 25.29 -4.46
N ALA A 188 -3.45 25.17 -4.86
CA ALA A 188 -2.30 25.29 -3.96
C ALA A 188 -2.18 26.69 -3.33
N ALA A 189 -2.51 27.75 -4.09
CA ALA A 189 -2.46 29.12 -3.60
C ALA A 189 -3.56 29.38 -2.56
N GLU A 190 -4.80 28.95 -2.86
CA GLU A 190 -5.92 29.08 -1.93
C GLU A 190 -5.71 28.25 -0.67
N ARG A 191 -5.20 27.01 -0.80
CA ARG A 191 -4.82 26.18 0.36
C ARG A 191 -3.83 26.91 1.26
N LYS A 192 -2.79 27.53 0.69
CA LYS A 192 -1.79 28.29 1.45
C LYS A 192 -2.41 29.49 2.18
N LYS A 193 -3.38 30.17 1.57
CA LYS A 193 -4.12 31.27 2.20
C LYS A 193 -4.97 30.77 3.37
N LYS A 194 -5.86 29.80 3.13
CA LYS A 194 -6.74 29.23 4.16
C LYS A 194 -5.96 28.60 5.32
N GLN A 195 -4.81 27.97 5.06
CA GLN A 195 -3.94 27.43 6.10
C GLN A 195 -3.47 28.51 7.07
N LYS A 196 -3.07 29.69 6.58
CA LYS A 196 -2.66 30.82 7.43
C LYS A 196 -3.83 31.36 8.25
N GLU A 197 -5.01 31.47 7.65
CA GLU A 197 -6.22 31.92 8.35
C GLU A 197 -6.59 30.95 9.49
N LEU A 198 -6.48 29.64 9.25
CA LEU A 198 -6.69 28.62 10.27
C LEU A 198 -5.67 28.69 11.40
N GLU A 199 -4.39 28.94 11.10
CA GLU A 199 -3.35 29.10 12.13
C GLU A 199 -3.63 30.30 13.04
N VAL A 200 -4.05 31.42 12.48
CA VAL A 200 -4.46 32.61 13.24
C VAL A 200 -5.68 32.31 14.10
N SER A 201 -6.71 31.68 13.53
CA SER A 201 -7.91 31.29 14.25
C SER A 201 -7.59 30.34 15.42
N ARG A 202 -6.71 29.36 15.20
CA ARG A 202 -6.23 28.43 16.23
C ARG A 202 -5.55 29.16 17.38
N LEU A 203 -4.66 30.11 17.10
CA LEU A 203 -3.98 30.91 18.12
C LEU A 203 -4.98 31.74 18.94
N ASN A 204 -5.96 32.37 18.29
CA ASN A 204 -7.02 33.12 18.95
C ASN A 204 -7.86 32.24 19.89
N VAL A 205 -8.23 31.04 19.44
CA VAL A 205 -8.97 30.08 20.27
C VAL A 205 -8.12 29.63 21.46
N GLN A 206 -6.84 29.33 21.26
CA GLN A 206 -5.93 28.95 22.35
C GLN A 206 -5.77 30.06 23.40
N GLN A 207 -5.62 31.32 22.97
CA GLN A 207 -5.56 32.46 23.89
C GLN A 207 -6.85 32.60 24.70
N ARG A 208 -8.03 32.50 24.04
CA ARG A 208 -9.32 32.55 24.73
C ARG A 208 -9.47 31.43 25.77
N ILE A 209 -8.99 30.22 25.45
CA ILE A 209 -8.98 29.10 26.40
C ILE A 209 -8.08 29.42 27.60
N GLN A 210 -6.87 29.94 27.37
CA GLN A 210 -5.94 30.29 28.45
C GLN A 210 -6.50 31.38 29.38
N VAL A 211 -7.14 32.41 28.83
CA VAL A 211 -7.80 33.45 29.63
C VAL A 211 -8.90 32.84 30.48
N ARG A 212 -9.82 32.08 29.87
CA ARG A 212 -10.90 31.41 30.61
C ARG A 212 -10.38 30.45 31.69
N GLN A 213 -9.27 29.76 31.44
CA GLN A 213 -8.63 28.90 32.44
C GLN A 213 -8.07 29.70 33.63
N LYS A 214 -7.56 30.91 33.41
CA LYS A 214 -7.12 31.81 34.50
C LYS A 214 -8.31 32.31 35.29
N ASP A 215 -9.39 32.71 34.63
CA ASP A 215 -10.62 33.20 35.28
C ASP A 215 -11.24 32.12 36.17
N VAL A 216 -11.34 30.88 35.66
CA VAL A 216 -11.82 29.74 36.45
C VAL A 216 -10.94 29.51 37.69
N LYS A 217 -9.61 29.59 37.56
CA LYS A 217 -8.69 29.46 38.71
C LYS A 217 -8.87 30.59 39.72
N LEU A 218 -9.16 31.82 39.28
CA LEU A 218 -9.42 32.94 40.17
C LEU A 218 -10.71 32.73 40.96
N LEU A 219 -11.81 32.42 40.27
CA LEU A 219 -13.11 32.14 40.90
C LEU A 219 -13.01 30.98 41.91
N GLN A 220 -12.22 29.93 41.59
CA GLN A 220 -11.96 28.84 42.53
C GLN A 220 -11.24 29.28 43.81
N ARG A 221 -10.37 30.29 43.74
CA ARG A 221 -9.70 30.86 44.93
C ARG A 221 -10.66 31.72 45.75
N GLU A 222 -11.44 32.57 45.10
CA GLU A 222 -12.45 33.42 45.76
C GLU A 222 -13.49 32.58 46.50
N LEU A 223 -14.01 31.52 45.86
CA LEU A 223 -14.93 30.57 46.50
C LEU A 223 -14.32 29.89 47.74
N LYS A 224 -13.01 29.59 47.72
CA LYS A 224 -12.32 29.06 48.91
C LYS A 224 -12.21 30.10 50.02
N ALA A 225 -11.94 31.36 49.69
CA ALA A 225 -11.83 32.44 50.67
C ALA A 225 -13.17 32.75 51.35
N ILE A 226 -14.29 32.72 50.60
CA ILE A 226 -15.64 32.90 51.15
C ILE A 226 -15.99 31.77 52.12
N LYS A 227 -15.65 30.52 51.79
CA LYS A 227 -15.92 29.36 52.67
C LYS A 227 -15.13 29.38 53.99
N VAL A 228 -14.05 30.15 54.09
CA VAL A 228 -13.16 30.19 55.26
C VAL A 228 -13.44 31.41 56.17
N SER A 229 -14.25 32.37 55.72
CA SER A 229 -14.62 33.52 56.56
C SER A 229 -15.72 33.11 57.55
N PRO A 230 -15.50 33.19 58.88
CA PRO A 230 -16.55 32.93 59.85
C PRO A 230 -17.63 34.00 59.71
N ILE A 231 -18.89 33.59 59.58
CA ILE A 231 -20.03 34.50 59.71
C ILE A 231 -19.97 34.99 61.16
N GLY A 232 -19.52 36.24 61.34
CA GLY A 232 -19.49 36.88 62.64
C GLY A 232 -20.90 36.98 63.20
N GLU A 233 -21.19 36.18 64.22
CA GLU A 233 -22.27 36.45 65.15
C GLU A 233 -21.97 37.79 65.81
N ARG A 234 -22.79 38.80 65.50
CA ARG A 234 -22.78 40.10 66.16
C ARG A 234 -23.51 39.93 67.51
N PRO A 235 -23.01 40.53 68.61
CA PRO A 235 -23.38 40.14 69.97
C PRO A 235 -24.80 40.53 70.36
#